data_AF-I3CCS9-F1
#
_entry.id   AF-I3CCS9-F1
#
_cell.length_a   1.000
_cell.length_b   1.000
_cell.length_c   1.000
_cell.angle_alpha   90.00
_cell.angle_beta   90.00
_cell.angle_gamma   90.00
#
_symmetry.space_group_name_H-M   'P 1'
#
loop_
_entity.id
_entity.type
_entity.pdbx_description
1 polymer ?
#
loop_
_entity_poly.entity_id
_entity_poly.type
_entity_poly.pdbx_seq_one_letter_code
_entity_poly.pdbx_strand_id
1 'polypeptide(L)'
;MRHFILVCLCVLAGELSATEAEPLRQIVQNTLLAPVESSDNTLSIQENSADGFTFFDNNGRELFAAVTVRTVEGETQTREIRTVWRKGGEEQTSGGDRVIWGFFYVNPADVSWGSFNNPEVYVKVWIDRGGRVDVNFFHVSVPDIFVATGFARNGAPTTTFGELQSTVTLSSRYVRHYLPNNGDRFFRDY
;
A
#
# COMPACT_ATOMS: atom_id res chain seq x y z
N MET A 1 -37.55 52.63 -10.64
CA MET A 1 -37.42 51.60 -9.59
C MET A 1 -36.85 50.34 -10.23
N ARG A 2 -35.58 50.01 -9.97
CA ARG A 2 -34.93 48.77 -10.42
C ARG A 2 -34.88 47.81 -9.24
N HIS A 3 -35.46 46.63 -9.37
CA HIS A 3 -35.37 45.56 -8.38
C HIS A 3 -34.17 44.68 -8.75
N PHE A 4 -33.18 44.60 -7.85
CA PHE A 4 -32.12 43.59 -7.89
C PHE A 4 -32.61 42.37 -7.11
N ILE A 5 -32.66 41.21 -7.76
CA ILE A 5 -32.85 39.91 -7.10
C ILE A 5 -31.47 39.32 -6.87
N LEU A 6 -31.06 39.24 -5.60
CA LEU A 6 -29.83 38.59 -5.17
C LEU A 6 -30.14 37.10 -4.94
N VAL A 7 -29.69 36.23 -5.84
CA VAL A 7 -29.78 34.77 -5.66
C VAL A 7 -28.56 34.33 -4.83
N CYS A 8 -28.82 33.92 -3.59
CA CYS A 8 -27.81 33.38 -2.70
C CYS A 8 -27.63 31.89 -3.01
N LEU A 9 -26.50 31.53 -3.65
CA LEU A 9 -26.15 30.15 -3.95
C LEU A 9 -25.51 29.53 -2.70
N CYS A 10 -26.28 28.76 -1.93
CA CYS A 10 -25.73 27.93 -0.86
C CYS A 10 -25.07 26.69 -1.49
N VAL A 11 -23.75 26.66 -1.49
CA VAL A 11 -22.97 25.43 -1.79
C VAL A 11 -23.01 24.58 -0.52
N LEU A 12 -23.77 23.49 -0.54
CA LEU A 12 -23.67 22.43 0.45
C LEU A 12 -22.34 21.71 0.22
N ALA A 13 -21.34 22.05 1.03
CA ALA A 13 -20.17 21.19 1.21
C ALA A 13 -20.65 19.92 1.91
N GLY A 14 -20.82 18.83 1.15
CA GLY A 14 -21.01 17.52 1.73
C GLY A 14 -19.71 17.08 2.40
N GLU A 15 -19.70 17.07 3.73
CA GLU A 15 -18.67 16.39 4.49
C GLU A 15 -18.77 14.89 4.19
N LEU A 16 -17.70 14.32 3.61
CA LEU A 16 -17.51 12.87 3.53
C LEU A 16 -17.42 12.33 4.97
N SER A 17 -18.44 11.57 5.36
CA SER A 17 -18.57 10.93 6.67
C SER A 17 -17.38 10.01 6.95
N ALA A 18 -16.78 10.17 8.14
CA ALA A 18 -15.62 9.44 8.66
C ALA A 18 -15.86 7.93 8.93
N THR A 19 -16.86 7.32 8.30
CA THR A 19 -17.33 5.95 8.56
C THR A 19 -16.68 4.89 7.65
N GLU A 20 -15.93 5.28 6.61
CA GLU A 20 -15.26 4.34 5.71
C GLU A 20 -13.84 3.92 6.17
N ALA A 21 -13.30 4.54 7.21
CA ALA A 21 -11.94 4.28 7.70
C ALA A 21 -11.82 3.10 8.68
N GLU A 22 -12.92 2.57 9.20
CA GLU A 22 -12.92 1.55 10.28
C GLU A 22 -12.57 0.11 9.85
N PRO A 23 -12.98 -0.42 8.68
CA PRO A 23 -12.61 -1.78 8.28
C PRO A 23 -11.09 -1.95 8.15
N LEU A 24 -10.42 -0.89 7.68
CA LEU A 24 -9.00 -0.92 7.34
C LEU A 24 -8.10 -0.65 8.55
N ARG A 25 -8.63 0.00 9.61
CA ARG A 25 -8.03 0.04 10.96
C ARG A 25 -7.77 -1.33 11.52
N GLN A 26 -8.73 -2.24 11.35
CA GLN A 26 -8.61 -3.61 11.82
C GLN A 26 -7.62 -4.44 10.98
N ILE A 27 -7.49 -4.15 9.67
CA ILE A 27 -6.63 -4.89 8.73
C ILE A 27 -5.16 -4.76 9.13
N VAL A 28 -4.69 -3.53 9.29
CA VAL A 28 -3.27 -3.25 9.60
C VAL A 28 -2.87 -3.70 11.01
N GLN A 29 -3.77 -3.64 11.98
CA GLN A 29 -3.50 -4.10 13.34
C GLN A 29 -3.31 -5.62 13.41
N ASN A 30 -4.06 -6.38 12.61
CA ASN A 30 -3.97 -7.85 12.60
C ASN A 30 -2.68 -8.37 11.94
N THR A 31 -2.11 -7.61 11.00
CA THR A 31 -0.86 -7.92 10.29
C THR A 31 0.37 -7.97 11.20
N LEU A 32 0.30 -7.22 12.29
CA LEU A 32 1.47 -6.67 12.97
C LEU A 32 1.52 -7.00 14.47
N LEU A 33 0.40 -7.50 15.01
CA LEU A 33 0.27 -7.97 16.39
C LEU A 33 0.26 -9.50 16.52
N ALA A 34 0.50 -10.26 15.44
CA ALA A 34 0.74 -11.69 15.55
C ALA A 34 2.09 -11.92 16.27
N PRO A 35 2.14 -12.66 17.39
CA PRO A 35 3.35 -12.78 18.20
C PRO A 35 4.47 -13.47 17.42
N VAL A 36 5.61 -12.78 17.32
CA VAL A 36 6.85 -13.28 16.71
C VAL A 36 7.63 -14.06 17.76
N GLU A 37 7.55 -15.39 17.71
CA GLU A 37 8.53 -16.26 18.39
C GLU A 37 9.54 -16.78 17.36
N SER A 38 10.67 -16.08 17.16
CA SER A 38 11.90 -16.75 16.70
C SER A 38 13.14 -15.92 17.01
N SER A 39 14.08 -16.50 17.76
CA SER A 39 15.33 -15.90 18.22
C SER A 39 16.52 -16.10 17.28
N ASP A 40 16.32 -16.42 16.00
CA ASP A 40 17.41 -16.68 15.06
C ASP A 40 17.57 -15.55 14.05
N ASN A 41 18.76 -14.92 14.07
CA ASN A 41 19.17 -13.78 13.26
C ASN A 41 19.51 -14.14 11.80
N THR A 42 18.83 -15.15 11.26
CA THR A 42 18.74 -15.40 9.82
C THR A 42 17.45 -14.78 9.35
N LEU A 43 17.50 -13.88 8.36
CA LEU A 43 16.35 -13.34 7.63
C LEU A 43 15.61 -14.50 6.93
N SER A 44 14.92 -15.30 7.73
CA SER A 44 14.15 -16.46 7.29
C SER A 44 12.94 -15.95 6.54
N ILE A 45 12.69 -16.61 5.43
CA ILE A 45 11.49 -16.52 4.59
C ILE A 45 10.28 -16.81 5.51
N GLN A 46 9.81 -15.82 6.25
CA GLN A 46 8.57 -15.92 7.03
C GLN A 46 7.42 -15.78 6.06
N GLU A 47 6.52 -16.75 6.10
CA GLU A 47 5.32 -16.78 5.28
C GLU A 47 4.50 -15.52 5.51
N ASN A 48 4.22 -14.83 4.40
CA ASN A 48 3.66 -13.48 4.37
C ASN A 48 2.24 -13.48 4.97
N SER A 49 2.00 -12.59 5.93
CA SER A 49 0.66 -12.27 6.40
C SER A 49 -0.18 -11.71 5.24
N ALA A 50 -1.49 -11.96 5.27
CA ALA A 50 -2.44 -11.65 4.21
C ALA A 50 -2.69 -10.14 3.98
N ASP A 51 -1.77 -9.26 4.40
CA ASP A 51 -2.04 -7.83 4.55
C ASP A 51 -0.90 -6.91 4.09
N GLY A 52 0.20 -7.45 3.56
CA GLY A 52 1.35 -6.64 3.13
C GLY A 52 2.67 -7.39 3.24
N PHE A 53 3.76 -6.64 3.11
CA PHE A 53 5.08 -7.12 3.52
C PHE A 53 5.85 -6.01 4.22
N THR A 54 6.66 -6.41 5.19
CA THR A 54 7.57 -5.52 5.91
C THR A 54 8.99 -5.70 5.39
N PHE A 55 9.77 -4.63 5.46
CA PHE A 55 11.18 -4.61 5.12
C PHE A 55 11.89 -3.54 5.93
N PHE A 56 13.22 -3.63 6.02
CA PHE A 56 14.03 -2.68 6.80
C PHE A 56 14.88 -1.81 5.88
N ASP A 57 15.00 -0.52 6.19
CA ASP A 57 15.97 0.35 5.52
C ASP A 57 17.40 0.14 6.07
N ASN A 58 18.35 0.89 5.52
CA ASN A 58 19.75 0.84 5.93
C ASN A 58 20.00 1.29 7.38
N ASN A 59 19.03 1.95 8.02
CA ASN A 59 19.09 2.40 9.40
C ASN A 59 18.36 1.43 10.36
N GLY A 60 17.89 0.28 9.86
CA GLY A 60 17.11 -0.68 10.65
C GLY A 60 15.69 -0.21 10.97
N ARG A 61 15.18 0.83 10.29
CA ARG A 61 13.78 1.25 10.44
C ARG A 61 12.89 0.30 9.67
N GLU A 62 11.81 -0.13 10.30
CA GLU A 62 10.80 -0.98 9.69
C GLU A 62 9.90 -0.15 8.76
N LEU A 63 9.69 -0.67 7.56
CA LEU A 63 8.79 -0.15 6.54
C LEU A 63 7.82 -1.24 6.13
N PHE A 64 6.70 -0.83 5.54
CA PHE A 64 5.76 -1.75 4.94
C PHE A 64 5.24 -1.26 3.60
N ALA A 65 4.79 -2.22 2.80
CA ALA A 65 3.95 -2.00 1.64
C ALA A 65 2.74 -2.93 1.72
N ALA A 66 1.56 -2.39 1.44
CA ALA A 66 0.30 -3.12 1.46
C ALA A 66 -0.50 -2.81 0.18
N VAL A 67 -1.28 -3.78 -0.27
CA VAL A 67 -2.10 -3.69 -1.48
C VAL A 67 -3.48 -4.28 -1.21
N THR A 68 -4.51 -3.52 -1.56
CA THR A 68 -5.91 -3.92 -1.46
C THR A 68 -6.57 -3.77 -2.83
N VAL A 69 -7.21 -4.82 -3.31
CA VAL A 69 -7.98 -4.75 -4.57
C VAL A 69 -9.39 -4.28 -4.25
N ARG A 70 -9.85 -3.26 -4.98
CA ARG A 70 -11.25 -2.82 -4.93
C ARG A 70 -11.93 -3.29 -6.19
N THR A 71 -12.80 -4.29 -6.04
CA THR A 71 -13.61 -4.78 -7.15
C THR A 71 -15.06 -4.41 -6.95
N VAL A 72 -15.76 -4.17 -8.06
CA VAL A 72 -17.21 -3.99 -8.07
C VAL A 72 -17.84 -5.35 -8.39
N GLU A 73 -18.65 -5.87 -7.47
CA GLU A 73 -19.42 -7.10 -7.63
C GLU A 73 -20.90 -6.73 -7.78
N GLY A 74 -21.47 -6.93 -8.97
CA GLY A 74 -22.83 -6.47 -9.31
C GLY A 74 -22.90 -4.97 -9.65
N GLU A 75 -24.08 -4.36 -9.52
CA GLU A 75 -24.30 -2.96 -9.93
C GLU A 75 -23.94 -1.92 -8.86
N THR A 76 -23.80 -2.32 -7.58
CA THR A 76 -23.69 -1.37 -6.47
C THR A 76 -22.73 -1.77 -5.34
N GLN A 77 -22.21 -3.00 -5.30
CA GLN A 77 -21.40 -3.45 -4.18
C GLN A 77 -19.91 -3.43 -4.52
N THR A 78 -19.15 -2.56 -3.86
CA THR A 78 -17.69 -2.65 -3.86
C THR A 78 -17.25 -3.62 -2.78
N ARG A 79 -16.44 -4.61 -3.15
CA ARG A 79 -15.76 -5.51 -2.21
C ARG A 79 -14.28 -5.17 -2.17
N GLU A 80 -13.76 -4.93 -0.97
CA GLU A 80 -12.33 -4.85 -0.73
C GLU A 80 -11.78 -6.27 -0.51
N ILE A 81 -10.77 -6.63 -1.29
CA ILE A 81 -10.14 -7.94 -1.24
C ILE A 81 -8.68 -7.76 -0.88
N ARG A 82 -8.24 -8.50 0.14
CA ARG A 82 -6.86 -8.52 0.59
C ARG A 82 -5.98 -9.24 -0.43
N THR A 83 -4.75 -8.78 -0.57
CA THR A 83 -3.77 -9.43 -1.44
C THR A 83 -2.67 -10.09 -0.63
N VAL A 84 -2.09 -11.13 -1.21
CA VAL A 84 -0.99 -11.88 -0.63
C VAL A 84 0.28 -11.46 -1.33
N TRP A 85 1.28 -11.05 -0.54
CA TRP A 85 2.62 -10.76 -1.06
C TRP A 85 3.35 -12.05 -1.46
N ARG A 86 4.11 -11.98 -2.55
CA ARG A 86 5.10 -12.98 -2.92
C ARG A 86 6.40 -12.30 -3.31
N LYS A 87 7.45 -12.52 -2.50
CA LYS A 87 8.80 -12.06 -2.82
C LYS A 87 9.32 -12.80 -4.06
N GLY A 88 9.76 -12.03 -5.05
CA GLY A 88 10.43 -12.53 -6.25
C GLY A 88 11.94 -12.61 -6.05
N GLY A 89 12.53 -11.63 -5.37
CA GLY A 89 13.96 -11.63 -5.09
C GLY A 89 14.43 -10.38 -4.34
N GLU A 90 15.72 -10.36 -4.06
CA GLU A 90 16.41 -9.25 -3.42
C GLU A 90 17.87 -9.26 -3.85
N GLU A 91 18.44 -8.06 -4.06
CA GLU A 91 19.84 -7.90 -4.46
C GLU A 91 20.42 -6.63 -3.85
N GLN A 92 21.73 -6.65 -3.59
CA GLN A 92 22.50 -5.47 -3.25
C GLN A 92 23.39 -5.08 -4.43
N THR A 93 23.31 -3.83 -4.87
CA THR A 93 24.14 -3.32 -5.96
C THR A 93 25.57 -3.08 -5.48
N SER A 94 26.53 -3.07 -6.39
CA SER A 94 27.93 -2.68 -6.08
C SER A 94 28.04 -1.23 -5.57
N GLY A 95 27.04 -0.39 -5.85
CA GLY A 95 26.93 0.97 -5.34
C GLY A 95 26.39 1.07 -3.90
N GLY A 96 26.05 -0.06 -3.27
CA GLY A 96 25.53 -0.11 -1.91
C GLY A 96 24.02 0.08 -1.80
N ASP A 97 23.29 0.14 -2.92
CA ASP A 97 21.83 0.20 -2.93
C ASP A 97 21.25 -1.21 -2.73
N ARG A 98 20.07 -1.32 -2.14
CA ARG A 98 19.35 -2.58 -1.94
C ARG A 98 18.05 -2.55 -2.72
N VAL A 99 17.77 -3.63 -3.45
CA VAL A 99 16.57 -3.75 -4.28
C VAL A 99 15.81 -4.99 -3.86
N ILE A 100 14.51 -4.85 -3.60
CA ILE A 100 13.59 -5.93 -3.28
C ILE A 100 12.46 -5.91 -4.31
N TRP A 101 12.05 -7.06 -4.82
CA TRP A 101 10.94 -7.14 -5.77
C TRP A 101 10.07 -8.37 -5.55
N GLY A 102 8.87 -8.31 -6.11
CA GLY A 102 7.87 -9.36 -6.01
C GLY A 102 6.53 -8.88 -6.55
N PHE A 103 5.45 -9.52 -6.11
CA PHE A 103 4.10 -9.18 -6.53
C PHE A 103 3.07 -9.46 -5.46
N PHE A 104 1.93 -8.79 -5.59
CA PHE A 104 0.71 -9.05 -4.84
C PHE A 104 -0.28 -9.77 -5.74
N TYR A 105 -0.92 -10.81 -5.21
CA TYR A 105 -1.98 -11.55 -5.89
C TYR A 105 -3.18 -11.72 -4.96
N VAL A 106 -4.37 -11.90 -5.53
CA VAL A 106 -5.55 -12.23 -4.73
C VAL A 106 -5.64 -13.73 -4.49
N ASN A 107 -5.94 -14.12 -3.25
CA ASN A 107 -6.05 -15.53 -2.88
C ASN A 107 -7.27 -16.18 -3.58
N PRO A 108 -7.10 -17.32 -4.27
CA PRO A 108 -8.23 -18.07 -4.87
C PRO A 108 -9.31 -18.49 -3.87
N ALA A 109 -9.00 -18.53 -2.57
CA ALA A 109 -9.97 -18.79 -1.51
C ALA A 109 -10.95 -17.61 -1.28
N ASP A 110 -10.55 -16.38 -1.62
CA ASP A 110 -11.36 -15.17 -1.41
C ASP A 110 -12.26 -14.86 -2.61
N VAL A 111 -11.78 -15.13 -3.83
CA VAL A 111 -12.49 -14.97 -5.11
C VAL A 111 -11.99 -15.98 -6.15
N SER A 112 -12.89 -16.44 -7.02
CA SER A 112 -12.61 -17.52 -7.98
C SER A 112 -11.57 -17.20 -9.05
N TRP A 113 -11.29 -15.92 -9.30
CA TRP A 113 -10.30 -15.47 -10.30
C TRP A 113 -8.93 -15.20 -9.68
N GLY A 114 -8.80 -15.21 -8.35
CA GLY A 114 -7.54 -14.97 -7.66
C GLY A 114 -6.53 -16.07 -7.98
N SER A 115 -5.27 -15.70 -8.27
CA SER A 115 -4.23 -16.67 -8.59
C SER A 115 -2.83 -16.08 -8.46
N PHE A 116 -1.90 -16.81 -7.85
CA PHE A 116 -0.50 -16.38 -7.79
C PHE A 116 0.18 -16.32 -9.17
N ASN A 117 -0.35 -17.05 -10.16
CA ASN A 117 0.12 -17.01 -11.55
C ASN A 117 -0.50 -15.85 -12.36
N ASN A 118 -1.48 -15.14 -11.78
CA ASN A 118 -2.10 -13.96 -12.36
C ASN A 118 -2.09 -12.83 -11.32
N PRO A 119 -0.92 -12.21 -11.08
CA PRO A 119 -0.78 -11.20 -10.05
C PRO A 119 -1.56 -9.94 -10.37
N GLU A 120 -1.84 -9.17 -9.34
CA GLU A 120 -2.58 -7.93 -9.45
C GLU A 120 -1.65 -6.72 -9.63
N VAL A 121 -0.57 -6.71 -8.84
CA VAL A 121 0.44 -5.64 -8.81
C VAL A 121 1.83 -6.23 -8.65
N TYR A 122 2.76 -5.85 -9.51
CA TYR A 122 4.19 -6.05 -9.25
C TYR A 122 4.75 -4.90 -8.43
N VAL A 123 5.68 -5.20 -7.52
CA VAL A 123 6.32 -4.19 -6.67
C VAL A 123 7.83 -4.28 -6.76
N LYS A 124 8.46 -3.11 -6.86
CA LYS A 124 9.91 -2.93 -6.73
C LYS A 124 10.19 -1.87 -5.68
N VAL A 125 10.87 -2.28 -4.62
CA VAL A 125 11.43 -1.41 -3.59
C VAL A 125 12.90 -1.16 -3.92
N TRP A 126 13.29 0.10 -3.99
CA TRP A 126 14.68 0.53 -4.12
C TRP A 126 15.05 1.32 -2.88
N ILE A 127 16.02 0.84 -2.13
CA ILE A 127 16.59 1.51 -0.97
C ILE A 127 17.98 1.96 -1.39
N ASP A 128 18.18 3.25 -1.63
CA ASP A 128 19.51 3.71 -2.00
C ASP A 128 20.45 3.74 -0.78
N ARG A 129 21.76 3.78 -1.05
CA ARG A 129 22.79 3.86 -0.01
C ARG A 129 22.64 5.08 0.93
N GLY A 130 21.90 6.10 0.51
CA GLY A 130 21.59 7.28 1.32
C GLY A 130 20.46 7.04 2.31
N GLY A 131 19.69 5.95 2.16
CA GLY A 131 18.53 5.61 2.99
C GLY A 131 17.18 6.01 2.39
N ARG A 132 17.15 6.49 1.14
CA ARG A 132 15.91 6.88 0.47
C ARG A 132 15.25 5.62 -0.03
N VAL A 133 13.94 5.54 0.13
CA VAL A 133 13.16 4.40 -0.34
C VAL A 133 12.19 4.83 -1.43
N ASP A 134 12.32 4.23 -2.61
CA ASP A 134 11.34 4.32 -3.69
C ASP A 134 10.58 2.99 -3.76
N VAL A 135 9.26 3.02 -3.52
CA VAL A 135 8.37 1.87 -3.72
C VAL A 135 7.58 2.08 -5.00
N ASN A 136 7.78 1.20 -5.97
CA ASN A 136 7.19 1.30 -7.30
C ASN A 136 6.15 0.20 -7.47
N PHE A 137 4.92 0.58 -7.81
CA PHE A 137 3.80 -0.32 -8.05
C PHE A 137 3.49 -0.35 -9.55
N PHE A 138 3.35 -1.55 -10.12
CA PHE A 138 3.03 -1.77 -11.52
C PHE A 138 1.74 -2.61 -11.63
N HIS A 139 0.66 -1.97 -12.07
CA HIS A 139 -0.66 -2.55 -12.23
C HIS A 139 -0.76 -3.45 -13.46
N VAL A 140 -1.11 -4.71 -13.23
CA VAL A 140 -1.19 -5.73 -14.29
C VAL A 140 -2.56 -6.41 -14.37
N SER A 141 -3.55 -5.92 -13.61
CA SER A 141 -4.89 -6.49 -13.58
C SER A 141 -5.96 -5.61 -14.24
N VAL A 142 -7.22 -5.92 -13.97
CA VAL A 142 -8.44 -5.22 -14.39
C VAL A 142 -9.00 -4.26 -13.34
N PRO A 143 -9.22 -4.66 -12.07
CA PRO A 143 -9.88 -3.80 -11.08
C PRO A 143 -8.99 -2.62 -10.69
N ASP A 144 -9.58 -1.59 -10.10
CA ASP A 144 -8.80 -0.53 -9.46
C ASP A 144 -8.15 -1.08 -8.18
N ILE A 145 -6.89 -0.71 -7.96
CA ILE A 145 -6.10 -1.27 -6.85
C ILE A 145 -5.55 -0.16 -6.00
N PHE A 146 -5.90 -0.22 -4.72
CA PHE A 146 -5.39 0.66 -3.70
C PHE A 146 -4.03 0.16 -3.21
N VAL A 147 -3.04 1.03 -3.19
CA VAL A 147 -1.67 0.73 -2.76
C VAL A 147 -1.26 1.70 -1.66
N ALA A 148 -0.49 1.18 -0.71
CA ALA A 148 -0.14 1.85 0.54
C ALA A 148 1.31 1.56 0.92
N THR A 149 2.05 2.56 1.39
CA THR A 149 3.37 2.37 1.99
C THR A 149 3.59 3.32 3.17
N GLY A 150 4.46 2.93 4.10
CA GLY A 150 4.84 3.81 5.20
C GLY A 150 5.88 3.19 6.12
N PHE A 151 6.22 3.93 7.17
CA PHE A 151 7.04 3.43 8.27
C PHE A 151 6.17 2.72 9.31
N ALA A 152 6.69 1.63 9.86
CA ALA A 152 6.16 1.03 11.07
C ALA A 152 6.90 1.61 12.29
N ARG A 153 6.17 1.89 13.36
CA ARG A 153 6.66 2.30 14.66
C ARG A 153 6.20 1.27 15.69
N ASN A 154 7.14 0.62 16.36
CA ASN A 154 6.88 -0.46 17.33
C ASN A 154 6.10 -1.63 16.73
N GLY A 155 6.42 -2.03 15.50
CA GLY A 155 5.70 -3.07 14.80
C GLY A 155 4.25 -2.70 14.49
N ALA A 156 3.89 -1.41 14.39
CA ALA A 156 2.56 -0.97 13.93
C ALA A 156 2.71 0.22 12.98
N PRO A 157 1.91 0.39 11.92
CA PRO A 157 2.06 1.51 11.00
C PRO A 157 1.76 2.81 11.72
N THR A 158 2.53 3.86 11.42
CA THR A 158 2.33 5.19 12.01
C THR A 158 0.95 5.77 11.67
N THR A 159 0.38 5.34 10.55
CA THR A 159 -1.03 5.54 10.15
C THR A 159 -1.60 4.22 9.64
N THR A 160 -2.90 4.02 9.82
CA THR A 160 -3.66 2.82 9.45
C THR A 160 -3.44 2.30 8.01
N PHE A 161 -2.94 3.12 7.10
CA PHE A 161 -2.86 2.81 5.67
C PHE A 161 -1.52 3.20 5.05
N GLY A 162 -0.53 3.49 5.87
CA GLY A 162 0.73 4.05 5.38
C GLY A 162 0.65 5.54 5.19
N GLU A 163 1.82 6.15 5.20
CA GLU A 163 2.01 7.58 5.05
C GLU A 163 1.70 8.02 3.61
N LEU A 164 1.84 7.10 2.65
CA LEU A 164 1.59 7.32 1.23
C LEU A 164 0.58 6.32 0.71
N GLN A 165 -0.40 6.82 -0.02
CA GLN A 165 -1.53 6.06 -0.57
C GLN A 165 -1.79 6.49 -2.00
N SER A 166 -2.24 5.56 -2.83
CA SER A 166 -2.61 5.82 -4.23
C SER A 166 -3.55 4.75 -4.74
N THR A 167 -4.19 5.02 -5.87
CA THR A 167 -4.93 4.02 -6.63
C THR A 167 -4.25 3.84 -7.98
N VAL A 168 -3.83 2.62 -8.30
CA VAL A 168 -3.40 2.26 -9.65
C VAL A 168 -4.59 1.70 -10.43
N THR A 169 -4.70 2.09 -11.69
CA THR A 169 -5.85 1.79 -12.56
C THR A 169 -5.38 1.35 -13.95
N LEU A 170 -6.33 1.02 -14.83
CA LEU A 170 -6.01 0.72 -16.24
C LEU A 170 -5.40 1.92 -16.99
N SER A 171 -5.76 3.16 -16.62
CA SER A 171 -5.24 4.40 -17.21
C SER A 171 -4.00 4.93 -16.50
N SER A 172 -3.80 4.57 -15.23
CA SER A 172 -2.63 4.92 -14.42
C SER A 172 -2.01 3.65 -13.84
N ARG A 173 -1.24 2.95 -14.67
CA ARG A 173 -0.69 1.63 -14.32
C ARG A 173 0.56 1.66 -13.47
N TYR A 174 1.10 2.83 -13.20
CA TYR A 174 2.34 2.99 -12.45
C TYR A 174 2.19 4.08 -11.42
N VAL A 175 2.56 3.76 -10.18
CA VAL A 175 2.68 4.70 -9.07
C VAL A 175 4.01 4.49 -8.39
N ARG A 176 4.62 5.59 -7.94
CA ARG A 176 5.78 5.58 -7.06
C ARG A 176 5.46 6.28 -5.76
N HIS A 177 5.70 5.60 -4.65
CA HIS A 177 5.78 6.20 -3.33
C HIS A 177 7.24 6.50 -3.01
N TYR A 178 7.55 7.78 -2.82
CA TYR A 178 8.88 8.29 -2.47
C TYR A 178 8.95 8.57 -0.97
N LEU A 179 9.79 7.83 -0.26
CA LEU A 179 10.03 7.99 1.17
C LEU A 179 11.44 8.57 1.37
N PRO A 180 11.56 9.87 1.69
CA PRO A 180 12.86 10.52 1.86
C PRO A 180 13.61 9.96 3.08
N ASN A 181 14.93 10.19 3.07
CA ASN A 181 15.79 9.99 4.22
C ASN A 181 15.14 10.63 5.46
N ASN A 182 15.20 9.92 6.59
CA ASN A 182 14.70 10.38 7.90
C ASN A 182 13.17 10.52 8.03
N GLY A 183 12.36 10.21 7.01
CA GLY A 183 10.90 10.38 7.09
C GLY A 183 10.44 11.84 7.07
N ASP A 184 11.32 12.76 6.68
CA ASP A 184 10.98 14.18 6.51
C ASP A 184 10.20 14.38 5.21
N ARG A 185 8.88 14.44 5.38
CA ARG A 185 7.84 14.48 4.33
C ARG A 185 8.14 15.50 3.22
N PHE A 186 8.11 15.05 1.97
CA PHE A 186 7.83 15.90 0.81
C PHE A 186 6.71 15.26 0.00
N PHE A 187 5.48 15.71 0.22
CA PHE A 187 4.38 15.49 -0.73
C PHE A 187 4.70 16.35 -1.96
N ARG A 188 4.99 15.72 -3.09
CA ARG A 188 5.02 16.40 -4.37
C ARG A 188 4.19 15.57 -5.34
N ASP A 189 2.94 15.99 -5.50
CA ASP A 189 2.08 15.53 -6.58
C ASP A 189 2.76 15.89 -7.91
N TYR A 190 2.93 14.89 -8.79
CA TYR A 190 3.39 15.05 -10.16
C TYR A 190 2.23 14.87 -11.12
#